data_AF-A0A9W9L618-F1
#
_entry.id   AF-A0A9W9L618-F1
#
_cell.length_a   1.000
_cell.length_b   1.000
_cell.length_c   1.000
_cell.angle_alpha   90.00
_cell.angle_beta   90.00
_cell.angle_gamma   90.00
#
_symmetry.space_group_name_H-M   'P 1'
#
loop_
_entity.id
_entity.type
_entity.pdbx_description
1 polymer ?
#
loop_
_entity_poly.entity_id
_entity_poly.type
_entity_poly.pdbx_seq_one_letter_code
_entity_poly.pdbx_strand_id
1 'polypeptide(L)'
;MTINGNVPSREYPPRADLRVMMDESPLPTLAPGLVDPELMAGDAATKQADIVLSRLNAALAKGDAAALQSCFYADQAFWKDQLALTYHLRTFKSPGVITQSLLETEKLRSVSKGIAVDGAALFLPATPVLQFIDCPIVFRTETPGATCRGKILFLPVQNEQDGNEALEWKIWILSTRLEALDIQTEDESLLQAAPRRFDDLDLETDVFIIGGGNA
;
A
#
# COMPACT_ATOMS: atom_id res chain seq x y z
N MET A 1 32.08 -29.28 39.04
CA MET A 1 31.93 -28.01 38.32
C MET A 1 31.23 -28.34 37.02
N THR A 2 29.91 -28.26 37.00
CA THR A 2 29.05 -28.71 35.90
C THR A 2 28.57 -27.49 35.13
N ILE A 3 29.05 -27.33 33.90
CA ILE A 3 28.50 -26.38 32.95
C ILE A 3 28.32 -27.15 31.65
N ASN A 4 27.07 -27.26 31.19
CA ASN A 4 26.65 -27.19 29.78
C ASN A 4 25.18 -27.57 29.70
N GLY A 5 24.33 -26.64 30.13
CA GLY A 5 22.94 -26.60 29.69
C GLY A 5 22.94 -26.14 28.24
N ASN A 6 22.57 -27.05 27.34
CA ASN A 6 22.36 -26.79 25.93
C ASN A 6 21.20 -25.79 25.81
N VAL A 7 21.50 -24.50 25.57
CA VAL A 7 20.46 -23.49 25.32
C VAL A 7 19.92 -23.77 23.91
N PRO A 8 18.63 -24.13 23.75
CA PRO A 8 18.07 -24.33 22.43
C PRO A 8 18.15 -23.01 21.67
N SER A 9 18.75 -23.03 20.48
CA SER A 9 18.73 -21.88 19.57
C SER A 9 17.26 -21.56 19.27
N ARG A 10 16.73 -20.48 19.86
CA ARG A 10 15.41 -19.96 19.50
C ARG A 10 15.48 -19.55 18.03
N GLU A 11 14.68 -20.20 17.19
CA GLU A 11 14.50 -19.82 15.78
C GLU A 11 14.17 -18.31 15.73
N TYR A 12 14.98 -17.55 15.01
CA TYR A 12 14.82 -16.10 14.87
C TYR A 12 14.82 -15.71 13.38
N PRO A 13 13.77 -15.04 12.89
CA PRO A 13 12.56 -14.69 13.62
C PRO A 13 11.73 -15.93 14.03
N PRO A 14 10.91 -15.85 15.10
CA PRO A 14 10.03 -16.95 15.48
C PRO A 14 9.07 -17.26 14.33
N ARG A 15 8.72 -18.55 14.17
CA ARG A 15 7.69 -18.95 13.20
C ARG A 15 6.40 -18.18 13.46
N ALA A 16 5.90 -17.52 12.41
CA ALA A 16 4.60 -16.89 12.43
C ALA A 16 3.50 -17.98 12.42
N ASP A 17 2.50 -17.82 13.28
CA ASP A 17 1.26 -18.60 13.21
C ASP A 17 0.18 -17.76 12.52
N LEU A 18 -0.16 -18.14 11.29
CA LEU A 18 -1.15 -17.44 10.49
C LEU A 18 -2.54 -17.42 11.15
N ARG A 19 -2.87 -18.39 12.01
CA ARG A 19 -4.16 -18.42 12.71
C ARG A 19 -4.20 -17.32 13.77
N VAL A 20 -3.14 -17.21 14.57
CA VAL A 20 -3.00 -16.13 15.57
C VAL A 20 -3.03 -14.77 14.88
N MET A 21 -2.33 -14.61 13.76
CA MET A 21 -2.36 -13.35 12.99
C MET A 21 -3.76 -13.01 12.46
N MET A 22 -4.54 -14.02 12.06
CA MET A 22 -5.92 -13.84 11.62
C MET A 22 -6.83 -13.45 12.80
N ASP A 23 -6.60 -14.02 13.98
CA ASP A 23 -7.33 -13.66 15.20
C ASP A 23 -7.01 -12.22 15.67
N GLU A 24 -5.77 -11.77 15.51
CA GLU A 24 -5.32 -10.41 15.83
C GLU A 24 -5.80 -9.35 14.82
N SER A 25 -6.05 -9.74 13.57
CA SER A 25 -6.43 -8.85 12.48
C SER A 25 -7.37 -9.58 11.52
N PRO A 26 -8.62 -9.84 11.94
CA PRO A 26 -9.57 -10.57 11.13
C PRO A 26 -9.91 -9.79 9.86
N LEU A 27 -10.38 -10.53 8.85
CA LEU A 27 -10.94 -9.91 7.65
C LEU A 27 -12.22 -9.16 8.02
N PRO A 28 -12.44 -7.97 7.43
CA PRO A 28 -13.70 -7.24 7.57
C PRO A 28 -14.89 -8.10 7.14
N THR A 29 -15.97 -8.00 7.90
CA THR A 29 -17.22 -8.72 7.63
C THR A 29 -18.31 -7.70 7.33
N LEU A 30 -18.80 -7.71 6.09
CA LEU A 30 -19.85 -6.85 5.60
C LEU A 30 -21.22 -7.50 5.81
N ALA A 31 -22.24 -6.67 5.96
CA ALA A 31 -23.63 -7.15 5.93
C ALA A 31 -23.92 -7.80 4.55
N PRO A 32 -24.55 -8.99 4.51
CA PRO A 32 -24.96 -9.59 3.25
C PRO A 32 -25.86 -8.64 2.46
N GLY A 33 -25.57 -8.46 1.17
CA GLY A 33 -26.36 -7.58 0.29
C GLY A 33 -26.08 -6.08 0.45
N LEU A 34 -25.04 -5.69 1.20
CA LEU A 34 -24.66 -4.28 1.38
C LEU A 34 -24.39 -3.55 0.05
N VAL A 35 -23.82 -4.26 -0.92
CA VAL A 35 -23.61 -3.74 -2.29
C VAL A 35 -24.37 -4.63 -3.26
N ASP A 36 -25.17 -4.01 -4.11
CA ASP A 36 -25.78 -4.66 -5.26
C ASP A 36 -24.73 -4.80 -6.38
N PRO A 37 -24.32 -6.02 -6.76
CA PRO A 37 -23.34 -6.23 -7.81
C PRO A 37 -23.75 -5.66 -9.17
N GLU A 38 -25.06 -5.55 -9.46
CA GLU A 38 -25.54 -5.00 -10.72
C GLU A 38 -25.22 -3.49 -10.84
N LEU A 39 -25.21 -2.77 -9.72
CA LEU A 39 -24.83 -1.36 -9.66
C LEU A 39 -23.32 -1.13 -9.81
N MET A 40 -22.52 -2.19 -9.72
CA MET A 40 -21.06 -2.15 -9.88
C MET A 40 -20.58 -2.64 -11.27
N ALA A 41 -21.50 -2.81 -12.23
CA ALA A 41 -21.16 -3.19 -13.60
C ALA A 41 -20.44 -2.07 -14.37
N GLY A 42 -19.69 -2.46 -15.41
CA GLY A 42 -19.01 -1.51 -16.30
C GLY A 42 -17.91 -0.70 -15.59
N ASP A 43 -17.97 0.63 -15.72
CA ASP A 43 -16.98 1.55 -15.16
C ASP A 43 -17.33 2.04 -13.74
N ALA A 44 -18.41 1.53 -13.14
CA ALA A 44 -18.91 2.00 -11.85
C ALA A 44 -17.86 1.88 -10.73
N ALA A 45 -17.14 0.75 -10.65
CA ALA A 45 -16.06 0.57 -9.68
C ALA A 45 -14.93 1.59 -9.85
N THR A 46 -14.58 1.93 -11.10
CA THR A 46 -13.56 2.93 -11.41
C THR A 46 -14.01 4.32 -10.98
N LYS A 47 -15.27 4.68 -11.26
CA LYS A 47 -15.85 5.96 -10.80
C LYS A 47 -15.83 6.10 -9.28
N GLN A 48 -16.13 5.03 -8.54
CA GLN A 48 -16.06 5.06 -7.08
C GLN A 48 -14.61 5.23 -6.59
N ALA A 49 -13.65 4.51 -7.20
CA ALA A 49 -12.24 4.69 -6.91
C ALA A 49 -11.77 6.14 -7.16
N ASP A 50 -12.15 6.75 -8.28
CA ASP A 50 -11.83 8.14 -8.61
C ASP A 50 -12.39 9.14 -7.60
N ILE A 51 -13.61 8.90 -7.09
CA ILE A 51 -14.22 9.75 -6.04
C ILE A 51 -13.37 9.70 -4.77
N VAL A 52 -12.94 8.51 -4.33
CA VAL A 52 -12.11 8.37 -3.13
C VAL A 52 -10.73 8.96 -3.35
N LEU A 53 -10.09 8.68 -4.50
CA LEU A 53 -8.77 9.23 -4.84
C LEU A 53 -8.80 10.75 -4.95
N SER A 54 -9.87 11.34 -5.48
CA SER A 54 -10.04 12.81 -5.53
C SER A 54 -10.04 13.42 -4.13
N ARG A 55 -10.74 12.80 -3.17
CA ARG A 55 -10.75 13.24 -1.76
C ARG A 55 -9.39 13.05 -1.10
N LEU A 56 -8.76 11.89 -1.33
CA LEU A 56 -7.43 11.56 -0.82
C LEU A 56 -6.40 12.59 -1.29
N ASN A 57 -6.32 12.84 -2.60
CA ASN A 57 -5.40 13.80 -3.20
C ASN A 57 -5.65 15.22 -2.71
N ALA A 58 -6.91 15.64 -2.60
CA ALA A 58 -7.26 16.96 -2.10
C ALA A 58 -6.85 17.13 -0.62
N ALA A 59 -7.07 16.11 0.21
CA ALA A 59 -6.66 16.13 1.61
C ALA A 59 -5.14 16.14 1.77
N LEU A 60 -4.43 15.31 0.99
CA LEU A 60 -2.97 15.25 0.99
C LEU A 60 -2.35 16.58 0.55
N ALA A 61 -2.83 17.16 -0.55
CA ALA A 61 -2.34 18.44 -1.06
C ALA A 61 -2.58 19.61 -0.10
N LYS A 62 -3.66 19.57 0.70
CA LYS A 62 -3.96 20.57 1.73
C LYS A 62 -3.25 20.32 3.06
N GLY A 63 -2.64 19.15 3.25
CA GLY A 63 -2.14 18.72 4.54
C GLY A 63 -3.25 18.51 5.59
N ASP A 64 -4.49 18.24 5.15
CA ASP A 64 -5.65 18.08 6.02
C ASP A 64 -5.68 16.66 6.60
N ALA A 65 -5.13 16.51 7.81
CA ALA A 65 -5.05 15.21 8.48
C ALA A 65 -6.42 14.59 8.75
N ALA A 66 -7.45 15.39 9.06
CA ALA A 66 -8.77 14.86 9.37
C ALA A 66 -9.47 14.33 8.11
N ALA A 67 -9.42 15.09 7.02
CA ALA A 67 -9.96 14.66 5.73
C ALA A 67 -9.16 13.49 5.14
N LEU A 68 -7.85 13.44 5.35
CA LEU A 68 -7.02 12.34 4.89
C LEU A 68 -7.33 11.06 5.67
N GLN A 69 -7.41 11.14 7.00
CA GLN A 69 -7.74 10.01 7.85
C GLN A 69 -9.13 9.45 7.55
N SER A 70 -10.10 10.31 7.23
CA SER A 70 -11.47 9.88 6.91
C SER A 70 -11.58 9.10 5.61
N CYS A 71 -10.55 9.11 4.74
CA CYS A 71 -10.50 8.28 3.54
C CYS A 71 -10.26 6.79 3.86
N PHE A 72 -9.74 6.47 5.04
CA PHE A 72 -9.39 5.11 5.44
C PHE A 72 -10.51 4.41 6.21
N TYR A 73 -10.56 3.08 6.11
CA TYR A 73 -11.50 2.28 6.88
C TYR A 73 -11.13 2.37 8.37
N ALA A 74 -12.09 2.83 9.19
CA ALA A 74 -11.84 3.28 10.55
C ALA A 74 -11.32 2.14 11.46
N ASP A 75 -11.92 0.96 11.34
CA ASP A 75 -11.63 -0.18 12.22
C ASP A 75 -10.28 -0.81 11.91
N GLN A 76 -9.92 -0.86 10.62
CA GLN A 76 -8.73 -1.54 10.18
C GLN A 76 -8.25 -0.99 8.83
N ALA A 77 -7.09 -0.34 8.81
CA ALA A 77 -6.45 0.09 7.57
C ALA A 77 -4.96 -0.27 7.58
N PHE A 78 -4.46 -0.62 6.40
CA PHE A 78 -3.07 -0.97 6.19
C PHE A 78 -2.48 -0.18 5.04
N TRP A 79 -1.24 0.28 5.23
CA TRP A 79 -0.43 0.78 4.13
C TRP A 79 0.86 0.01 4.05
N LYS A 80 1.07 -0.70 2.94
CA LYS A 80 2.31 -1.40 2.60
C LYS A 80 3.09 -0.53 1.63
N ASP A 81 4.21 0.01 2.08
CA ASP A 81 5.13 0.76 1.21
C ASP A 81 6.34 -0.10 0.88
N GLN A 82 6.61 -0.23 -0.41
CA GLN A 82 7.76 -0.92 -0.98
C GLN A 82 8.60 0.12 -1.71
N LEU A 83 9.31 0.93 -0.93
CA LEU A 83 10.27 1.95 -1.38
C LEU A 83 9.68 3.17 -2.09
N ALA A 84 8.37 3.23 -2.34
CA ALA A 84 7.77 4.30 -3.14
C ALA A 84 7.86 5.65 -2.44
N LEU A 85 7.43 5.71 -1.18
CA LEU A 85 7.39 6.96 -0.41
C LEU A 85 8.39 6.97 0.74
N THR A 86 8.62 5.81 1.37
CA THR A 86 9.50 5.71 2.55
C THR A 86 10.94 5.34 2.22
N TYR A 87 11.21 4.87 0.99
CA TYR A 87 12.49 4.24 0.62
C TYR A 87 12.86 3.06 1.55
N HIS A 88 11.85 2.43 2.15
CA HIS A 88 11.99 1.25 3.00
C HIS A 88 10.86 0.26 2.68
N LEU A 89 11.03 -1.00 3.10
CA LEU A 89 9.94 -1.96 3.15
C LEU A 89 9.21 -1.77 4.49
N ARG A 90 8.01 -1.19 4.49
CA ARG A 90 7.26 -0.86 5.71
C ARG A 90 5.79 -1.22 5.57
N THR A 91 5.18 -1.57 6.70
CA THR A 91 3.74 -1.70 6.83
C THR A 91 3.26 -0.83 7.99
N PHE A 92 2.41 0.13 7.68
CA PHE A 92 1.73 0.97 8.65
C PHE A 92 0.35 0.38 8.94
N LYS A 93 -0.06 0.44 10.21
CA LYS A 93 -1.35 -0.08 10.68
C LYS A 93 -2.12 1.04 11.34
N SER A 94 -3.43 1.09 11.09
CA SER A 94 -4.40 2.11 11.54
C SER A 94 -4.45 3.40 10.70
N PRO A 95 -5.65 3.99 10.50
CA PRO A 95 -5.82 5.24 9.79
C PRO A 95 -4.94 6.39 10.28
N GLY A 96 -4.81 6.56 11.59
CA GLY A 96 -4.07 7.69 12.17
C GLY A 96 -2.57 7.62 11.88
N VAL A 97 -1.97 6.43 12.03
CA VAL A 97 -0.55 6.23 11.71
C VAL A 97 -0.30 6.41 10.22
N ILE A 98 -1.16 5.82 9.36
CA ILE A 98 -1.06 5.97 7.91
C ILE A 98 -1.13 7.45 7.51
N THR A 99 -2.09 8.19 8.06
CA THR A 99 -2.28 9.63 7.79
C THR A 99 -1.02 10.43 8.15
N GLN A 100 -0.49 10.24 9.35
CA GLN A 100 0.73 10.93 9.79
C GLN A 100 1.91 10.62 8.87
N SER A 101 2.11 9.34 8.54
CA SER A 101 3.21 8.92 7.68
C SER A 101 3.05 9.41 6.24
N LEU A 102 1.84 9.41 5.68
CA LEU A 102 1.59 9.98 4.35
C LEU A 102 1.91 11.47 4.30
N LEU A 103 1.43 12.25 5.28
CA LEU A 103 1.73 13.69 5.37
C LEU A 103 3.22 13.97 5.56
N GLU A 104 3.93 13.13 6.31
CA GLU A 104 5.37 13.24 6.45
C GLU A 104 6.07 12.95 5.12
N THR A 105 5.74 11.83 4.48
CA THR A 105 6.35 11.44 3.20
C THR A 105 6.01 12.40 2.07
N GLU A 106 4.84 13.01 2.06
CA GLU A 106 4.46 14.02 1.06
C GLU A 106 5.42 15.21 1.09
N LYS A 107 5.80 15.68 2.29
CA LYS A 107 6.78 16.75 2.45
C LYS A 107 8.17 16.37 1.94
N LEU A 108 8.51 15.08 2.00
CA LEU A 108 9.82 14.56 1.64
C LEU A 108 9.94 14.16 0.16
N ARG A 109 8.81 13.84 -0.48
CA ARG A 109 8.77 13.25 -1.82
C ARG A 109 8.07 14.10 -2.85
N SER A 110 7.08 14.88 -2.42
CA SER A 110 6.16 15.67 -3.25
C SER A 110 5.50 14.82 -4.33
N VAL A 111 4.29 14.32 -4.06
CA VAL A 111 3.56 13.49 -5.02
C VAL A 111 2.99 14.40 -6.10
N SER A 112 3.59 14.33 -7.29
CA SER A 112 3.23 15.18 -8.42
C SER A 112 1.87 14.80 -8.98
N LYS A 113 0.94 15.75 -9.03
CA LYS A 113 -0.43 15.61 -9.57
C LYS A 113 -1.32 14.59 -8.83
N GLY A 114 -0.89 14.09 -7.68
CA GLY A 114 -1.64 13.12 -6.88
C GLY A 114 -1.58 11.69 -7.42
N ILE A 115 -2.37 10.82 -6.80
CA ILE A 115 -2.50 9.40 -7.13
C ILE A 115 -3.68 9.21 -8.09
N ALA A 116 -3.45 8.49 -9.19
CA ALA A 116 -4.46 8.21 -10.21
C ALA A 116 -4.72 6.71 -10.37
N VAL A 117 -5.89 6.36 -10.92
CA VAL A 117 -6.20 4.99 -11.34
C VAL A 117 -5.32 4.61 -12.53
N ASP A 118 -4.74 3.42 -12.46
CA ASP A 118 -3.89 2.85 -13.51
C ASP A 118 -4.64 1.77 -14.30
N GLY A 119 -5.42 2.20 -15.29
CA GLY A 119 -6.31 1.32 -16.05
C GLY A 119 -7.73 1.33 -15.49
N ALA A 120 -8.21 0.20 -14.97
CA ALA A 120 -9.58 0.05 -14.46
C ALA A 120 -9.60 -0.59 -13.07
N ALA A 121 -10.50 -0.12 -12.22
CA ALA A 121 -10.81 -0.76 -10.95
C ALA A 121 -11.87 -1.84 -11.13
N LEU A 122 -11.74 -2.93 -10.37
CA LEU A 122 -12.59 -4.11 -10.46
C LEU A 122 -13.35 -4.31 -9.15
N PHE A 123 -14.67 -4.46 -9.22
CA PHE A 123 -15.46 -4.90 -8.09
C PHE A 123 -15.37 -6.42 -7.92
N LEU A 124 -15.04 -6.87 -6.71
CA LEU A 124 -14.80 -8.28 -6.38
C LEU A 124 -15.67 -8.70 -5.19
N PRO A 125 -16.76 -9.44 -5.43
CA PRO A 125 -17.56 -10.06 -4.37
C PRO A 125 -16.92 -11.38 -3.92
N ALA A 126 -15.80 -11.30 -3.20
CA ALA A 126 -15.01 -12.46 -2.80
C ALA A 126 -15.82 -13.49 -1.97
N THR A 127 -16.72 -13.01 -1.10
CA THR A 127 -17.70 -13.83 -0.39
C THR A 127 -19.00 -13.02 -0.18
N PRO A 128 -20.13 -13.63 0.26
CA PRO A 128 -21.34 -12.88 0.60
C PRO A 128 -21.14 -11.78 1.65
N VAL A 129 -20.08 -11.88 2.46
CA VAL A 129 -19.74 -10.96 3.56
C VAL A 129 -18.40 -10.25 3.36
N LEU A 130 -17.77 -10.38 2.19
CA LEU A 130 -16.55 -9.66 1.84
C LEU A 130 -16.58 -9.28 0.37
N GLN A 131 -16.73 -7.99 0.14
CA GLN A 131 -16.85 -7.39 -1.18
C GLN A 131 -16.02 -6.12 -1.19
N PHE A 132 -15.21 -5.91 -2.22
CA PHE A 132 -14.31 -4.76 -2.28
C PHE A 132 -14.04 -4.35 -3.73
N ILE A 133 -13.52 -3.15 -3.92
CA ILE A 133 -12.97 -2.71 -5.21
C ILE A 133 -11.46 -2.88 -5.16
N ASP A 134 -10.90 -3.62 -6.11
CA ASP A 134 -9.45 -3.67 -6.37
C ASP A 134 -9.10 -2.63 -7.44
N CYS A 135 -8.31 -1.64 -7.06
CA CYS A 135 -7.95 -0.50 -7.90
C CYS A 135 -6.44 -0.41 -8.08
N PRO A 136 -5.90 -0.70 -9.27
CA PRO A 136 -4.52 -0.38 -9.60
C PRO A 136 -4.31 1.14 -9.59
N ILE A 137 -3.16 1.59 -9.10
CA ILE A 137 -2.82 3.02 -9.01
C ILE A 137 -1.43 3.33 -9.56
N VAL A 138 -1.26 4.56 -10.03
CA VAL A 138 0.02 5.13 -10.48
C VAL A 138 0.17 6.56 -9.94
N PHE A 139 1.41 6.92 -9.60
CA PHE A 139 1.77 8.28 -9.20
C PHE A 139 3.25 8.55 -9.45
N ARG A 140 3.67 9.81 -9.31
CA ARG A 140 5.07 10.22 -9.41
C ARG A 140 5.51 10.97 -8.17
N THR A 141 6.76 10.77 -7.77
CA THR A 141 7.44 11.63 -6.78
C THR A 141 8.38 12.58 -7.50
N GLU A 142 8.67 13.72 -6.90
CA GLU A 142 9.60 14.72 -7.45
C GLU A 142 10.98 14.64 -6.80
N THR A 143 11.07 14.22 -5.53
CA THR A 143 12.33 14.18 -4.77
C THR A 143 12.59 12.81 -4.11
N PRO A 144 13.40 11.93 -4.71
CA PRO A 144 13.86 12.01 -6.10
C PRO A 144 12.70 11.73 -7.07
N GLY A 145 12.94 12.07 -8.34
CA GLY A 145 12.02 11.77 -9.43
C GLY A 145 11.82 10.26 -9.58
N ALA A 146 10.58 9.79 -9.50
CA ALA A 146 10.28 8.37 -9.64
C ALA A 146 8.88 8.11 -10.21
N THR A 147 8.74 6.99 -10.91
CA THR A 147 7.44 6.38 -11.23
C THR A 147 7.13 5.35 -10.15
N CYS A 148 5.94 5.47 -9.56
CA CYS A 148 5.46 4.55 -8.55
C CYS A 148 4.14 3.94 -8.99
N ARG A 149 3.93 2.67 -8.64
CA ARG A 149 2.68 1.95 -8.87
C ARG A 149 2.17 1.35 -7.58
N GLY A 150 0.97 0.82 -7.63
CA GLY A 150 0.39 0.23 -6.46
C GLY A 150 -0.98 -0.35 -6.71
N LYS A 151 -1.64 -0.67 -5.61
CA LYS A 151 -3.06 -1.01 -5.60
C LYS A 151 -3.73 -0.51 -4.34
N ILE A 152 -5.01 -0.22 -4.45
CA ILE A 152 -5.88 0.11 -3.34
C ILE A 152 -7.02 -0.90 -3.32
N LEU A 153 -7.29 -1.45 -2.13
CA LEU A 153 -8.53 -2.18 -1.86
C LEU A 153 -9.48 -1.26 -1.11
N PHE A 154 -10.64 -0.99 -1.71
CA PHE A 154 -11.69 -0.20 -1.08
C PHE A 154 -12.78 -1.09 -0.51
N LEU A 155 -13.18 -0.82 0.74
CA LEU A 155 -14.33 -1.45 1.36
C LEU A 155 -15.54 -0.52 1.35
N PRO A 156 -16.75 -1.06 1.11
CA PRO A 156 -17.97 -0.32 1.31
C PRO A 156 -18.24 -0.17 2.81
N VAL A 157 -18.66 1.02 3.21
CA VAL A 157 -19.08 1.36 4.56
C VAL A 157 -20.43 2.05 4.45
N GLN A 158 -21.41 1.56 5.20
CA GLN A 158 -22.70 2.21 5.31
C GLN A 158 -22.54 3.46 6.19
N ASN A 159 -22.89 4.62 5.65
CA ASN A 159 -22.89 5.86 6.40
C ASN A 159 -24.34 6.32 6.57
N GLU A 160 -24.77 6.43 7.82
CA GLU A 160 -26.05 7.04 8.16
C GLU A 160 -25.82 8.55 8.35
N GLN A 161 -25.98 9.32 7.29
CA GLN A 161 -26.04 10.78 7.38
C GLN A 161 -27.44 11.27 7.00
N ASP A 162 -28.04 12.07 7.87
CA ASP A 162 -29.33 12.73 7.67
C ASP A 162 -30.50 11.79 7.30
N GLY A 163 -30.50 10.57 7.83
CA GLY A 163 -31.55 9.57 7.61
C GLY A 163 -31.55 8.95 6.21
N ASN A 164 -30.50 9.20 5.41
CA ASN A 164 -30.30 8.56 4.13
C ASN A 164 -29.10 7.61 4.24
N GLU A 165 -29.31 6.32 3.99
CA GLU A 165 -28.24 5.33 3.96
C GLU A 165 -27.39 5.56 2.71
N ALA A 166 -26.23 6.20 2.87
CA ALA A 166 -25.30 6.42 1.78
C ALA A 166 -24.15 5.41 1.88
N LEU A 167 -23.93 4.65 0.81
CA LEU A 167 -22.77 3.79 0.70
C LEU A 167 -21.53 4.63 0.41
N GLU A 168 -20.53 4.58 1.28
CA GLU A 168 -19.25 5.23 1.08
C GLU A 168 -18.13 4.19 0.93
N TRP A 169 -17.15 4.46 0.06
CA TRP A 169 -15.99 3.61 -0.12
C TRP A 169 -14.79 4.14 0.66
N LYS A 170 -14.14 3.26 1.43
CA LYS A 170 -12.99 3.58 2.28
C LYS A 170 -11.79 2.73 1.95
N ILE A 171 -10.59 3.28 2.07
CA ILE A 171 -9.33 2.58 1.84
C ILE A 171 -9.10 1.58 2.98
N TRP A 172 -9.15 0.29 2.65
CA TRP A 172 -8.77 -0.78 3.56
C TRP A 172 -7.27 -1.08 3.47
N ILE A 173 -6.78 -1.26 2.25
CA ILE A 173 -5.37 -1.57 1.98
C ILE A 173 -4.86 -0.62 0.92
N LEU A 174 -3.83 0.15 1.24
CA LEU A 174 -2.99 0.87 0.30
C LEU A 174 -1.68 0.10 0.12
N SER A 175 -1.31 -0.24 -1.11
CA SER A 175 0.00 -0.82 -1.42
C SER A 175 0.69 0.08 -2.44
N THR A 176 1.87 0.58 -2.10
CA THR A 176 2.68 1.44 -2.97
C THR A 176 4.03 0.78 -3.20
N ARG A 177 4.52 0.81 -4.44
CA ARG A 177 5.83 0.29 -4.82
C ARG A 177 6.53 1.25 -5.77
N LEU A 178 7.84 1.40 -5.57
CA LEU A 178 8.70 2.03 -6.55
C LEU A 178 8.72 1.15 -7.81
N GLU A 179 8.51 1.75 -8.97
CA GLU A 179 8.67 1.06 -10.26
C GLU A 179 9.97 1.47 -10.94
N ALA A 180 10.24 2.77 -11.05
CA ALA A 180 11.43 3.26 -11.71
C ALA A 180 11.91 4.58 -11.08
N LEU A 181 13.22 4.78 -11.05
CA LEU A 181 13.86 6.04 -10.65
C LEU A 181 14.24 6.83 -11.89
N ASP A 182 13.93 8.13 -11.93
CA ASP A 182 14.32 9.00 -13.04
C ASP A 182 15.84 9.20 -13.09
N ILE A 183 16.50 9.15 -11.93
CA ILE A 183 17.94 9.35 -11.77
C ILE A 183 18.78 8.19 -12.29
N GLN A 184 18.19 7.00 -12.43
CA GLN A 184 18.88 5.80 -12.87
C GLN A 184 17.97 4.98 -13.76
N THR A 185 18.23 5.01 -15.06
CA THR A 185 17.52 4.14 -16.00
C THR A 185 17.93 2.70 -15.74
N GLU A 186 16.93 1.83 -15.59
CA GLU A 186 17.15 0.39 -15.45
C GLU A 186 17.68 -0.19 -16.77
N ASP A 187 18.75 -0.98 -16.67
CA ASP A 187 19.29 -1.77 -17.77
C ASP A 187 19.23 -3.25 -17.39
N GLU A 188 18.08 -3.88 -17.69
CA GLU A 188 17.84 -5.29 -17.39
C GLU A 188 18.85 -6.24 -18.06
N SER A 189 19.54 -5.80 -19.12
CA SER A 189 20.56 -6.62 -19.79
C SER A 189 21.73 -6.95 -18.87
N LEU A 190 21.99 -6.10 -17.87
CA LEU A 190 23.03 -6.32 -16.85
C LEU A 190 22.71 -7.52 -15.94
N LEU A 191 21.44 -7.88 -15.77
CA LEU A 191 21.04 -9.07 -15.01
C LEU A 191 21.41 -10.38 -15.72
N GLN A 192 21.55 -10.32 -17.05
CA GLN A 192 21.91 -11.47 -17.90
C GLN A 192 23.41 -11.49 -18.23
N ALA A 193 24.14 -10.42 -17.90
CA ALA A 193 25.56 -10.33 -18.17
C ALA A 193 26.35 -11.29 -17.27
N ALA A 194 27.44 -11.84 -17.81
CA ALA A 194 28.34 -12.67 -17.01
C ALA A 194 28.90 -11.86 -15.81
N PRO A 195 29.13 -12.51 -14.65
CA PRO A 195 29.69 -11.85 -13.48
C PRO A 195 31.01 -11.15 -13.84
N ARG A 196 31.14 -9.86 -13.48
CA ARG A 196 32.40 -9.13 -13.62
C ARG A 196 33.28 -9.44 -12.41
N ARG A 197 34.54 -9.81 -12.66
CA ARG A 197 35.57 -9.87 -11.61
C ARG A 197 36.13 -8.47 -11.41
N PHE A 198 36.11 -8.00 -10.17
CA PHE A 198 36.61 -6.67 -9.78
C PHE A 198 37.90 -6.80 -8.96
N ASP A 199 38.79 -7.71 -9.37
CA ASP A 199 39.89 -8.17 -8.51
C ASP A 199 40.94 -7.08 -8.20
N ASP A 200 40.96 -5.93 -8.91
CA ASP A 200 41.97 -4.86 -8.77
C ASP A 200 41.42 -3.42 -8.98
N LEU A 201 40.15 -3.13 -8.67
CA LEU A 201 39.60 -1.76 -8.79
C LEU A 201 39.23 -1.19 -7.42
N ASP A 202 39.77 0.00 -7.09
CA ASP A 202 39.22 0.84 -6.03
C ASP A 202 37.83 1.31 -6.47
N LEU A 203 36.80 0.69 -5.90
CA LEU A 203 35.41 0.89 -6.28
C LEU A 203 34.79 1.93 -5.36
N GLU A 204 34.85 3.20 -5.77
CA GLU A 204 34.14 4.29 -5.10
C GLU A 204 32.76 4.44 -5.74
N THR A 205 31.71 4.19 -4.97
CA THR A 205 30.35 4.19 -5.49
C THR A 205 29.33 4.62 -4.45
N ASP A 206 28.45 5.53 -4.83
CA ASP A 206 27.24 5.86 -4.09
C ASP A 206 26.13 4.87 -4.50
N VAL A 207 26.19 3.62 -4.00
CA VAL A 207 25.21 2.59 -4.41
C VAL A 207 23.92 2.71 -3.62
N PHE A 208 22.80 2.77 -4.33
CA PHE A 208 21.49 2.40 -3.79
C PHE A 208 21.20 0.93 -4.12
N ILE A 209 21.54 0.02 -3.21
CA ILE A 209 21.28 -1.42 -3.38
C ILE A 209 19.89 -1.75 -2.83
N ILE A 210 18.99 -2.18 -3.71
CA ILE A 210 17.69 -2.73 -3.31
C ILE A 210 17.78 -4.26 -3.39
N GLY A 211 18.05 -4.89 -2.25
CA GLY A 211 17.97 -6.35 -2.11
C GLY A 211 16.52 -6.79 -1.94
N GLY A 212 15.85 -7.17 -3.03
CA GLY A 212 14.61 -7.92 -2.98
C GLY A 212 14.90 -9.39 -2.65
N GLY A 213 15.17 -9.69 -1.37
CA GLY A 213 15.26 -11.08 -0.94
C GLY A 213 13.94 -11.78 -1.26
N ASN A 214 13.97 -12.83 -2.09
CA ASN A 214 12.85 -13.76 -2.18
C ASN A 214 12.63 -14.34 -0.78
N ALA A 215 11.52 -14.00 -0.14
CA ALA A 215 11.01 -14.64 1.07
C ALA A 215 9.73 -15.39 0.71
#